data_AF-A0A1A8PZQ0-F1
#
_entry.id   AF-A0A1A8PZQ0-F1
#
_cell.length_a   1.000
_cell.length_b   1.000
_cell.length_c   1.000
_cell.angle_alpha   90.00
_cell.angle_beta   90.00
_cell.angle_gamma   90.00
#
_symmetry.space_group_name_H-M   'P 1'
#
loop_
_entity.id
_entity.type
_entity.pdbx_description
1 polymer ?
#
loop_
_entity_poly.entity_id
_entity_poly.type
_entity_poly.pdbx_seq_one_letter_code
_entity_poly.pdbx_strand_id
1 'polypeptide(L)'
;MPILDQEPSKTEGDGDDLPKLPLPSLQDTLDIYLRCVKHLLTKEQFSRTQNIVKQFGVPGGEGELLQRKLVERREKMANWVYDFWLNDMYLNNRLALPVNSSPAMVFPQQNFRLPIDYLRFAAHLLSGVLEYKTLLDAHALPIDYAQGQLAGTPLCMEQY
;
A
#
# COMPACT_ATOMS: atom_id res chain seq x y z
N MET A 1 15.10 19.59 -10.99
CA MET A 1 15.97 18.65 -11.73
C MET A 1 15.39 18.56 -13.13
N PRO A 2 16.13 18.85 -14.22
CA PRO A 2 15.52 18.86 -15.54
C PRO A 2 15.19 17.42 -15.91
N ILE A 3 13.91 17.17 -16.20
CA ILE A 3 13.44 15.89 -16.73
C ILE A 3 13.95 15.86 -18.17
N LEU A 4 14.92 14.98 -18.43
CA LEU A 4 15.38 14.70 -19.79
C LEU A 4 14.19 14.14 -20.58
N ASP A 5 13.96 14.70 -21.77
CA ASP A 5 12.95 14.25 -22.73
C ASP A 5 13.17 12.75 -23.04
N GLN A 6 12.47 11.88 -22.31
CA GLN A 6 12.28 10.50 -22.72
C GLN A 6 11.00 10.44 -23.54
N GLU A 7 11.11 10.00 -24.78
CA GLU A 7 9.96 9.77 -25.65
C GLU A 7 8.95 8.85 -24.96
N PRO A 8 7.64 9.12 -25.08
CA PRO A 8 6.63 8.28 -24.45
C PRO A 8 6.66 6.92 -25.14
N SER A 9 7.16 5.90 -24.44
CA SER A 9 6.95 4.53 -24.87
C SER A 9 5.45 4.26 -24.81
N LYS A 10 4.82 4.17 -25.98
CA LYS A 10 3.50 3.55 -26.12
C LYS A 10 3.61 2.08 -25.72
N THR A 11 3.45 1.79 -24.44
CA THR A 11 3.04 0.47 -23.99
C THR A 11 1.53 0.53 -23.81
N GLU A 12 0.83 0.08 -24.86
CA GLU A 12 -0.53 -0.44 -24.77
C GLU A 12 -0.48 -1.62 -23.79
N GLY A 13 -0.62 -1.30 -22.51
CA GLY A 13 -0.69 -2.22 -21.38
C GLY A 13 -1.64 -1.60 -20.39
N ASP A 14 -2.91 -1.56 -20.79
CA ASP A 14 -4.05 -1.37 -19.87
C ASP A 14 -3.85 -2.32 -18.68
N GLY A 15 -4.25 -1.94 -17.47
CA GLY A 15 -3.84 -2.53 -16.17
C GLY A 15 -4.13 -4.03 -15.91
N ASP A 16 -4.33 -4.83 -16.95
CA ASP A 16 -4.68 -6.25 -16.95
C ASP A 16 -3.47 -7.21 -16.74
N ASP A 17 -2.23 -6.71 -16.82
CA ASP A 17 -1.01 -7.55 -16.74
C ASP A 17 -0.36 -7.58 -15.33
N LEU A 18 -0.88 -6.86 -14.33
CA LEU A 18 -0.32 -6.90 -12.99
C LEU A 18 -0.78 -8.18 -12.23
N PRO A 19 0.13 -8.87 -11.54
CA PRO A 19 -0.23 -10.07 -10.79
C PRO A 19 -1.15 -9.72 -9.63
N LYS A 20 -2.26 -10.46 -9.49
CA LYS A 20 -3.12 -10.38 -8.30
C LYS A 20 -2.30 -10.64 -7.04
N LEU A 21 -2.61 -9.89 -5.97
CA LEU A 21 -1.97 -10.07 -4.67
C LEU A 21 -1.97 -11.55 -4.26
N PRO A 22 -0.80 -12.14 -3.94
CA PRO A 22 -0.73 -13.54 -3.57
C PRO A 22 -1.46 -13.79 -2.25
N LEU A 23 -1.97 -15.01 -2.08
CA LEU A 23 -2.50 -15.48 -0.82
C LEU A 23 -1.51 -16.53 -0.26
N PRO A 24 -0.78 -16.25 0.83
CA PRO A 24 0.15 -17.22 1.40
C PRO A 24 -0.58 -18.45 1.93
N SER A 25 0.13 -19.55 2.09
CA SER A 25 -0.45 -20.74 2.70
C SER A 25 -0.82 -20.45 4.16
N LEU A 26 -1.88 -21.13 4.64
CA LEU A 26 -2.28 -21.03 6.03
C LEU A 26 -1.12 -21.41 6.95
N GLN A 27 -0.46 -22.54 6.68
CA GLN A 27 0.62 -23.06 7.51
C GLN A 27 1.81 -22.08 7.59
N ASP A 28 2.27 -21.53 6.44
CA ASP A 28 3.37 -20.56 6.44
C ASP A 28 3.01 -19.32 7.26
N THR A 29 1.77 -18.86 7.15
CA THR A 29 1.27 -17.70 7.90
C THR A 29 1.25 -17.98 9.41
N LEU A 30 0.76 -19.14 9.84
CA LEU A 30 0.74 -19.55 11.25
C LEU A 30 2.16 -19.70 11.82
N ASP A 31 3.09 -20.27 11.05
CA ASP A 31 4.48 -20.47 11.48
C ASP A 31 5.26 -19.15 11.56
N ILE A 32 5.06 -18.25 10.60
CA ILE A 32 5.59 -16.88 10.66
C ILE A 32 5.02 -16.15 11.88
N TYR A 33 3.69 -16.20 12.07
CA TYR A 33 3.03 -15.57 13.22
C TYR A 33 3.64 -16.02 14.55
N LEU A 34 3.77 -17.33 14.78
CA LEU A 34 4.36 -17.86 16.01
C LEU A 34 5.82 -17.42 16.19
N ARG A 35 6.63 -17.41 15.11
CA ARG A 35 8.02 -16.90 15.19
C ARG A 35 8.07 -15.43 15.58
N CYS A 36 7.19 -14.60 15.00
CA CYS A 36 7.11 -13.18 15.27
C CYS A 36 6.68 -12.89 16.73
N VAL A 37 5.67 -13.57 17.25
CA VAL A 37 5.18 -13.26 18.61
C VAL A 37 5.99 -13.89 19.73
N LYS A 38 6.79 -14.93 19.46
CA LYS A 38 7.54 -15.69 20.49
C LYS A 38 8.38 -14.82 21.42
N HIS A 39 9.02 -13.79 20.89
CA HIS A 39 9.93 -12.92 21.66
C HIS A 39 9.22 -11.70 22.27
N LEU A 40 7.94 -11.50 21.97
CA LEU A 40 7.10 -10.42 22.50
C LEU A 40 6.24 -10.89 23.68
N LEU A 41 6.13 -12.20 23.90
CA LEU A 41 5.26 -12.83 24.88
C LEU A 41 6.05 -13.51 26.00
N THR A 42 5.44 -13.64 27.18
CA THR A 42 5.97 -14.54 28.21
C THR A 42 5.86 -16.00 27.78
N LYS A 43 6.57 -16.91 28.46
CA LYS A 43 6.54 -18.34 28.15
C LYS A 43 5.13 -18.92 28.26
N GLU A 44 4.38 -18.51 29.28
CA GLU A 44 3.02 -18.96 29.56
C GLU A 44 2.05 -18.46 28.48
N GLN A 45 2.17 -17.18 28.09
CA GLN A 45 1.38 -16.58 27.01
C GLN A 45 1.68 -17.23 25.65
N PHE A 46 2.96 -17.48 25.36
CA PHE A 46 3.36 -18.13 24.12
C PHE A 46 2.84 -19.57 24.07
N SER A 47 2.94 -20.34 25.16
CA SER A 47 2.37 -21.69 25.24
C SER A 47 0.86 -21.70 24.96
N ARG A 48 0.12 -20.77 25.54
CA ARG A 48 -1.32 -20.60 25.24
C ARG A 48 -1.56 -20.25 23.77
N THR A 49 -0.77 -19.35 23.21
CA THR A 49 -0.87 -18.91 21.80
C THR A 49 -0.60 -20.07 20.85
N GLN A 50 0.44 -20.88 21.11
CA GLN A 50 0.74 -22.08 20.33
C GLN A 50 -0.42 -23.06 20.32
N ASN A 51 -1.07 -23.27 21.47
CA ASN A 51 -2.24 -24.15 21.55
C ASN A 51 -3.42 -23.61 20.72
N ILE A 52 -3.69 -22.30 20.77
CA ILE A 52 -4.74 -21.66 19.97
C ILE A 52 -4.44 -21.80 18.47
N VAL A 53 -3.22 -21.46 18.04
CA VAL A 53 -2.79 -21.56 16.64
C VAL A 53 -2.87 -23.00 16.13
N LYS A 54 -2.45 -23.98 16.95
CA LYS A 54 -2.54 -25.39 16.61
C LYS A 54 -4.00 -25.83 16.41
N GLN A 55 -4.90 -25.40 17.30
CA GLN A 55 -6.33 -25.72 17.18
C GLN A 55 -6.96 -25.03 15.96
N PHE A 56 -6.57 -23.80 15.66
CA PHE A 56 -7.08 -23.07 14.48
C PHE A 56 -6.66 -23.73 13.17
N GLY A 57 -5.44 -24.26 13.10
CA GLY A 57 -4.85 -24.91 11.92
C GLY A 57 -5.07 -26.43 11.81
N VAL A 58 -5.95 -27.04 12.62
CA VAL A 58 -6.24 -28.48 12.47
C VAL A 58 -6.84 -28.77 11.09
N PRO A 59 -6.55 -29.94 10.48
CA PRO A 59 -7.20 -30.36 9.24
C PRO A 59 -8.72 -30.38 9.39
N GLY A 60 -9.44 -29.78 8.45
CA GLY A 60 -10.89 -29.60 8.52
C GLY A 60 -11.38 -28.57 9.53
N GLY A 61 -10.47 -27.85 10.22
CA GLY A 61 -10.79 -26.82 11.20
C GLY A 61 -11.22 -25.48 10.60
N GLU A 62 -11.41 -24.49 11.48
CA GLU A 62 -11.85 -23.15 11.10
C GLU A 62 -10.84 -22.44 10.20
N GLY A 63 -9.54 -22.60 10.44
CA GLY A 63 -8.49 -21.97 9.63
C GLY A 63 -8.56 -22.39 8.16
N GLU A 64 -8.74 -23.68 7.87
CA GLU A 64 -8.87 -24.17 6.50
C GLU A 64 -10.17 -23.69 5.83
N LEU A 65 -11.27 -23.62 6.59
CA LEU A 65 -12.53 -23.06 6.08
C LEU A 65 -12.36 -21.59 5.67
N LEU A 66 -11.72 -20.78 6.52
CA LEU A 66 -11.46 -19.37 6.24
C LEU A 66 -10.48 -19.19 5.09
N GLN A 67 -9.42 -20.01 5.01
CA GLN A 67 -8.47 -20.00 3.90
C GLN A 67 -9.17 -20.28 2.56
N ARG A 68 -10.08 -21.26 2.49
CA ARG A 68 -10.87 -21.52 1.27
C ARG A 68 -11.71 -20.30 0.87
N LYS A 69 -12.35 -19.63 1.83
CA LYS A 69 -13.10 -18.40 1.56
C LYS A 69 -12.22 -17.26 1.08
N LEU A 70 -10.98 -17.14 1.59
CA LEU A 70 -10.01 -16.16 1.11
C LEU A 70 -9.54 -16.48 -0.32
N VAL A 71 -9.34 -17.76 -0.66
CA VAL A 71 -9.06 -18.18 -2.04
C VAL A 71 -10.22 -17.78 -2.96
N GLU A 72 -11.46 -18.12 -2.62
CA GLU A 72 -12.64 -17.72 -3.41
C GLU A 72 -12.75 -16.20 -3.57
N ARG A 73 -12.44 -15.44 -2.52
CA ARG A 73 -12.44 -13.97 -2.55
C ARG A 73 -11.35 -13.43 -3.50
N ARG A 74 -10.15 -14.01 -3.47
CA ARG A 74 -9.05 -13.66 -4.40
C ARG A 74 -9.40 -13.90 -5.85
N GLU A 75 -10.08 -14.99 -6.15
CA GLU A 75 -10.49 -15.25 -7.54
C GLU A 75 -11.53 -14.23 -8.03
N LYS A 76 -12.45 -13.81 -7.16
CA LYS A 76 -13.53 -12.87 -7.50
C LYS A 76 -13.14 -11.40 -7.50
N MET A 77 -12.00 -11.04 -6.91
CA MET A 77 -11.58 -9.63 -6.74
C MET A 77 -10.24 -9.36 -7.41
N ALA A 78 -10.00 -8.11 -7.80
CA ALA A 78 -8.68 -7.67 -8.26
C ALA A 78 -7.65 -7.72 -7.11
N ASN A 79 -8.05 -7.22 -5.94
CA ASN A 79 -7.27 -7.31 -4.71
C ASN A 79 -8.19 -7.75 -3.55
N TRP A 80 -7.91 -8.93 -2.99
CA TRP A 80 -8.77 -9.55 -1.98
C TRP A 80 -8.75 -8.85 -0.62
N VAL A 81 -7.70 -8.07 -0.33
CA VAL A 81 -7.50 -7.42 0.97
C VAL A 81 -7.84 -5.93 0.96
N TYR A 82 -8.03 -5.31 -0.21
CA TYR A 82 -8.19 -3.85 -0.33
C TYR A 82 -9.22 -3.26 0.63
N ASP A 83 -10.47 -3.75 0.59
CA ASP A 83 -11.53 -3.25 1.49
C ASP A 83 -11.22 -3.51 2.96
N PHE A 84 -10.62 -4.67 3.28
CA PHE A 84 -10.29 -5.00 4.66
C PHE A 84 -9.20 -4.06 5.19
N TRP A 85 -8.15 -3.86 4.41
CA TRP A 85 -7.04 -2.98 4.75
C TRP A 85 -7.49 -1.52 4.87
N LEU A 86 -8.23 -0.99 3.89
CA LEU A 86 -8.67 0.40 3.90
C LEU A 86 -9.56 0.71 5.12
N ASN A 87 -10.48 -0.21 5.44
CA ASN A 87 -11.35 -0.05 6.60
C ASN A 87 -10.60 -0.21 7.92
N ASP A 88 -9.81 -1.28 8.07
CA ASP A 88 -9.09 -1.58 9.31
C ASP A 88 -8.00 -0.54 9.62
N MET A 89 -7.21 -0.17 8.60
CA MET A 89 -6.08 0.74 8.76
C MET A 89 -6.52 2.21 8.96
N TYR A 90 -7.61 2.64 8.29
CA TYR A 90 -8.02 4.05 8.28
C TYR A 90 -9.47 4.27 8.70
N LEU A 91 -10.45 3.76 7.93
CA LEU A 91 -11.83 4.25 8.04
C LEU A 91 -12.52 3.89 9.36
N ASN A 92 -12.11 2.81 10.02
CA ASN A 92 -12.61 2.41 11.32
C ASN A 92 -11.88 3.08 12.50
N ASN A 93 -10.72 3.71 12.25
CA ASN A 93 -9.96 4.37 13.30
C ASN A 93 -10.69 5.64 13.77
N ARG A 94 -10.95 5.72 15.08
CA ARG A 94 -11.73 6.81 15.70
C ARG A 94 -10.86 7.93 16.25
N LEU A 95 -9.54 7.80 16.18
CA LEU A 95 -8.62 8.88 16.55
C LEU A 95 -8.75 10.05 15.56
N ALA A 96 -8.54 11.26 16.06
CA ALA A 96 -8.54 12.45 15.22
C ALA A 96 -7.42 12.35 14.17
N LEU A 97 -7.68 12.80 12.94
CA LEU A 97 -6.70 12.71 11.84
C LEU A 97 -5.36 13.42 12.14
N PRO A 98 -5.33 14.65 12.70
CA PRO A 98 -4.07 15.33 13.00
C PRO A 98 -3.21 14.51 13.96
N VAL A 99 -1.91 14.41 13.65
CA VAL A 99 -0.90 13.63 14.39
C VAL A 99 -1.09 12.10 14.31
N ASN A 100 -2.32 11.59 14.42
CA ASN A 100 -2.54 10.14 14.54
C ASN A 100 -2.59 9.41 13.19
N SER A 101 -2.95 10.09 12.09
CA SER A 101 -3.12 9.44 10.79
C SER A 101 -2.55 10.25 9.62
N SER A 102 -2.86 11.55 9.53
CA SER A 102 -2.41 12.37 8.39
C SER A 102 -0.92 12.69 8.51
N PRO A 103 -0.06 12.15 7.62
CA PRO A 103 1.34 12.54 7.59
C PRO A 103 1.48 13.97 7.06
N ALA A 104 2.61 14.62 7.37
CA ALA A 104 2.94 15.94 6.88
C ALA A 104 4.32 15.94 6.21
N MET A 105 4.46 16.72 5.15
CA MET A 105 5.74 16.98 4.49
C MET A 105 6.13 18.45 4.74
N VAL A 106 7.36 18.66 5.19
CA VAL A 106 7.93 20.00 5.36
C VAL A 106 8.87 20.26 4.20
N PHE A 107 8.52 21.22 3.35
CA PHE A 107 9.32 21.64 2.21
C PHE A 107 10.46 22.57 2.61
N PRO A 108 11.48 22.78 1.75
CA PRO A 108 12.54 23.74 2.00
C PRO A 108 11.99 25.12 2.37
N GLN A 109 12.62 25.76 3.35
CA GLN A 109 12.20 27.08 3.82
C GLN A 109 12.28 28.11 2.68
N GLN A 110 11.18 28.82 2.48
CA GLN A 110 11.09 29.90 1.50
C GLN A 110 11.43 31.24 2.17
N ASN A 111 12.05 32.14 1.41
CA ASN A 111 12.44 33.47 1.87
C ASN A 111 11.47 34.53 1.32
N PHE A 112 10.34 34.74 2.01
CA PHE A 112 9.37 35.77 1.63
C PHE A 112 9.71 37.11 2.32
N ARG A 113 9.91 38.17 1.53
CA ARG A 113 10.23 39.51 2.04
C ARG A 113 9.01 40.42 2.06
N LEU A 114 8.13 40.24 1.09
CA LEU A 114 6.90 41.01 0.92
C LEU A 114 5.69 40.07 0.83
N PRO A 115 4.48 40.54 1.17
CA PRO A 115 3.26 39.73 1.02
C PRO A 115 3.04 39.17 -0.40
N ILE A 116 3.51 39.88 -1.43
CA ILE A 116 3.40 39.40 -2.81
C ILE A 116 4.25 38.13 -3.08
N ASP A 117 5.29 37.87 -2.29
CA ASP A 117 6.20 36.75 -2.53
C ASP A 117 5.53 35.40 -2.20
N TYR A 118 4.78 35.32 -1.10
CA TYR A 118 4.03 34.09 -0.77
C TYR A 118 2.86 33.86 -1.73
N LEU A 119 2.25 34.93 -2.24
CA LEU A 119 1.20 34.84 -3.26
C LEU A 119 1.75 34.31 -4.58
N ARG A 120 2.92 34.81 -5.03
CA ARG A 120 3.62 34.29 -6.21
C ARG A 120 4.01 32.83 -6.02
N PHE A 121 4.57 32.47 -4.86
CA PHE A 121 4.91 31.09 -4.55
C PHE A 121 3.68 30.17 -4.60
N ALA A 122 2.57 30.57 -3.98
CA ALA A 122 1.32 29.81 -4.02
C ALA A 122 0.78 29.65 -5.44
N ALA A 123 0.83 30.72 -6.26
CA ALA A 123 0.44 30.65 -7.67
C ALA A 123 1.31 29.68 -8.48
N HIS A 124 2.63 29.70 -8.28
CA HIS A 124 3.54 28.75 -8.94
C HIS A 124 3.30 27.31 -8.49
N LEU A 125 3.07 27.08 -7.19
CA LEU A 125 2.75 25.75 -6.67
C LEU A 125 1.47 25.20 -7.31
N LEU A 126 0.41 26.02 -7.36
CA LEU A 126 -0.86 25.64 -7.98
C LEU A 126 -0.70 25.36 -9.49
N SER A 127 0.09 26.17 -10.21
CA SER A 127 0.40 25.92 -11.62
C SER A 127 1.07 24.56 -11.81
N GLY A 128 2.10 24.25 -11.02
CA GLY A 128 2.79 22.96 -11.09
C GLY A 128 1.89 21.77 -10.74
N VAL A 129 0.98 21.92 -9.77
CA VAL A 129 -0.03 20.89 -9.46
C VAL A 129 -0.99 20.65 -10.62
N LEU A 130 -1.42 21.71 -11.32
CA LEU A 130 -2.30 21.59 -12.49
C LEU A 130 -1.58 20.98 -13.70
N GLU A 131 -0.31 21.32 -13.90
CA GLU A 131 0.54 20.67 -14.92
C GLU A 131 0.67 19.17 -14.64
N TYR A 132 0.93 18.79 -13.38
CA TYR A 132 0.98 17.38 -12.97
C TYR A 132 -0.36 16.67 -13.16
N LYS A 133 -1.47 17.31 -12.79
CA LYS A 133 -2.82 16.77 -13.04
C LYS A 133 -3.10 16.56 -14.53
N THR A 134 -2.59 17.44 -15.39
CA THR A 134 -2.73 17.27 -16.84
C THR A 134 -2.02 16.01 -17.33
N LEU A 135 -0.85 15.68 -16.74
CA LEU A 135 -0.15 14.41 -17.04
C LEU A 135 -0.94 13.20 -16.54
N LEU A 136 -1.53 13.28 -15.36
CA LEU A 136 -2.41 12.22 -14.82
C LEU A 136 -3.61 11.96 -15.73
N ASP A 137 -4.35 13.01 -16.06
CA ASP A 137 -5.57 12.92 -16.88
C ASP A 137 -5.27 12.42 -18.30
N ALA A 138 -4.07 12.69 -18.80
CA ALA A 138 -3.59 12.20 -20.10
C ALA A 138 -2.96 10.80 -20.05
N HIS A 139 -2.92 10.14 -18.87
CA HIS A 139 -2.19 8.88 -18.64
C HIS A 139 -0.72 8.93 -19.13
N ALA A 140 -0.08 10.09 -18.96
CA ALA A 140 1.25 10.39 -19.46
C ALA A 140 2.35 10.30 -18.39
N LEU A 141 2.02 9.88 -17.16
CA LEU A 141 3.03 9.62 -16.14
C LEU A 141 3.85 8.37 -16.51
N PRO A 142 5.18 8.41 -16.34
CA PRO A 142 6.01 7.22 -16.47
C PRO A 142 5.56 6.13 -15.49
N ILE A 143 5.55 4.88 -15.95
CA ILE A 143 5.27 3.72 -15.10
C ILE A 143 6.41 3.59 -14.08
N ASP A 144 6.05 3.46 -12.80
CA ASP A 144 7.02 3.16 -11.76
C ASP A 144 7.39 1.67 -11.80
N TYR A 145 8.66 1.37 -11.51
CA TYR A 145 9.16 0.00 -11.46
C TYR A 145 9.68 -0.31 -10.06
N ALA A 146 9.39 -1.53 -9.60
CA ALA A 146 9.92 -2.05 -8.35
C ALA A 146 11.46 -2.02 -8.36
N GLN A 147 12.04 -1.92 -7.17
CA GLN A 147 13.47 -1.99 -6.93
C GLN A 147 13.81 -3.22 -6.08
N GLY A 148 15.09 -3.52 -5.88
CA GLY A 148 15.54 -4.62 -5.05
C GLY A 148 15.22 -5.99 -5.65
N GLN A 149 14.60 -6.89 -4.87
CA GLN A 149 14.36 -8.29 -5.28
C GLN A 149 13.37 -8.44 -6.45
N LEU A 150 12.55 -7.42 -6.72
CA LEU A 150 11.57 -7.42 -7.82
C LEU A 150 11.93 -6.40 -8.91
N ALA A 151 13.21 -6.00 -9.01
CA ALA A 151 13.68 -4.98 -9.94
C ALA A 151 13.17 -5.22 -11.38
N GLY A 152 12.60 -4.17 -11.99
CA GLY A 152 12.06 -4.22 -13.36
C GLY A 152 10.60 -4.70 -13.46
N THR A 153 9.95 -5.03 -12.35
CA THR A 153 8.51 -5.32 -12.33
C THR A 153 7.73 -4.00 -12.31
N PRO A 154 6.76 -3.76 -13.21
CA PRO A 154 5.93 -2.56 -13.16
C PRO A 154 5.11 -2.52 -11.86
N LEU A 155 4.91 -1.32 -11.31
CA LEU A 155 4.10 -1.08 -10.12
C LEU A 155 2.70 -0.63 -10.51
N CYS A 156 1.75 -0.87 -9.60
CA CYS A 156 0.40 -0.36 -9.74
C CYS A 156 0.39 1.17 -9.68
N MET A 157 -0.25 1.80 -10.66
CA MET A 157 -0.35 3.26 -10.77
C MET A 157 -1.66 3.83 -10.21
N GLU A 158 -2.55 3.02 -9.62
CA GLU A 158 -3.87 3.46 -9.11
C GLU A 158 -3.82 4.43 -7.91
N GLN A 159 -2.67 4.60 -7.26
CA GLN A 159 -2.53 5.56 -6.16
C GLN A 159 -2.36 7.01 -6.62
N TYR A 160 -2.02 7.21 -7.89
CA TYR A 160 -1.84 8.50 -8.54
C TYR A 160 -3.17 9.08 -9.01
#